data_AF-A0A6C0EVR6-F1
#
_entry.id   AF-A0A6C0EVR6-F1
#
_cell.length_a   1.000
_cell.length_b   1.000
_cell.length_c   1.000
_cell.angle_alpha   90.00
_cell.angle_beta   90.00
_cell.angle_gamma   90.00
#
_symmetry.space_group_name_H-M   'P 1'
#
loop_
_entity.id
_entity.type
_entity.pdbx_description
1 polymer ?
#
loop_
_entity_poly.entity_id
_entity_poly.type
_entity_poly.pdbx_seq_one_letter_code
_entity_poly.pdbx_strand_id
1 'polypeptide(L)'
;MTRVLSFDVGMKNLAYCLFQVGDNCDDYKVLKWDVINLCTPIVRKCNNGDLVGVQSCINDAKYCKAKKTIGLDVDVDVDVENENENENEIINIEYYCKKHAKKSKLKIPTSDLDIKKIRKSKLVDIQAIIDKYQIKGVCIPGQPQSQSQSQPRQKISKDKMIDMIQFELDNNYLDNIENVRATDMDLVTLGKNMMIELDKIVIPYNEHPSIMGGLANTSSLDDKYNIDIVIIENQISTIASRMKTLQGMIAQYFIMKHTPHIEFISAANKLKMFMTKKKTTYTERKIESVEVTKELLETLPQLNEYRGYLDKNKKKDDLADCFLQGVYYLTLKNMITIKYEADANTDANTDANADANTDANAQADTLTE
;
A
#
# COMPACT_ATOMS: atom_id res chain seq x y z
N MET A 1 24.42 11.92 15.94
CA MET A 1 22.94 11.84 15.86
C MET A 1 22.56 10.61 15.06
N THR A 2 21.85 9.69 15.69
CA THR A 2 21.40 8.41 15.13
C THR A 2 19.97 8.53 14.62
N ARG A 3 19.67 7.97 13.45
CA ARG A 3 18.34 7.93 12.85
C ARG A 3 17.73 6.55 12.95
N VAL A 4 16.53 6.51 13.53
CA VAL A 4 15.81 5.26 13.81
C VAL A 4 14.45 5.30 13.15
N LEU A 5 14.16 4.36 12.27
CA LEU A 5 12.91 4.28 11.53
C LEU A 5 12.09 3.06 12.00
N SER A 6 10.92 3.31 12.58
CA SER A 6 10.03 2.27 13.09
C SER A 6 8.82 2.08 12.18
N PHE A 7 8.49 0.83 11.83
CA PHE A 7 7.36 0.47 10.98
C PHE A 7 6.32 -0.40 11.70
N ASP A 8 5.05 -0.03 11.54
CA ASP A 8 3.88 -0.89 11.76
C ASP A 8 3.38 -1.38 10.38
N VAL A 9 3.37 -2.70 10.20
CA VAL A 9 3.34 -3.31 8.86
C VAL A 9 1.92 -3.66 8.46
N GLY A 10 1.23 -2.77 7.75
CA GLY A 10 -0.08 -3.03 7.17
C GLY A 10 -0.06 -3.32 5.66
N MET A 11 -0.94 -4.22 5.20
CA MET A 11 -1.13 -4.53 3.78
C MET A 11 -1.47 -3.32 2.91
N LYS A 12 -2.28 -2.42 3.45
CA LYS A 12 -2.68 -1.18 2.80
C LYS A 12 -1.94 0.01 3.38
N ASN A 13 -1.88 0.09 4.70
CA ASN A 13 -1.35 1.24 5.44
C ASN A 13 -0.01 0.81 6.04
N LEU A 14 1.10 1.27 5.51
CA LEU A 14 2.41 1.11 6.11
C LEU A 14 2.69 2.37 6.93
N ALA A 15 2.48 2.30 8.24
CA ALA A 15 2.74 3.42 9.14
C ALA A 15 4.21 3.42 9.56
N TYR A 16 4.80 4.61 9.68
CA TYR A 16 6.19 4.74 10.09
C TYR A 16 6.44 5.98 10.93
N CYS A 17 7.42 5.90 11.82
CA CYS A 17 7.93 7.01 12.60
C CYS A 17 9.46 7.07 12.49
N LEU A 18 10.00 8.21 12.04
CA LEU A 18 11.42 8.48 11.93
C LEU A 18 11.87 9.34 13.10
N PHE A 19 12.71 8.78 13.97
CA PHE A 19 13.32 9.45 15.10
C PHE A 19 14.74 9.92 14.73
N GLN A 20 15.16 11.03 15.32
CA GLN A 20 16.56 11.44 15.41
C GLN A 20 16.93 11.51 16.88
N VAL A 21 18.02 10.83 17.25
CA VAL A 21 18.50 10.70 18.64
C VAL A 21 19.92 11.24 18.71
N GLY A 22 20.17 12.15 19.64
CA GLY A 22 21.48 12.71 19.95
C GLY A 22 22.29 11.79 20.86
N ASP A 23 23.36 12.35 21.44
CA ASP A 23 24.25 11.60 22.32
C ASP A 23 23.70 11.53 23.76
N ASN A 24 22.78 12.44 24.12
CA ASN A 24 22.10 12.47 25.41
C ASN A 24 20.71 11.86 25.31
N CYS A 25 20.27 11.15 26.34
CA CYS A 25 18.96 10.47 26.36
C CYS A 25 17.73 11.40 26.29
N ASP A 26 17.92 12.69 26.55
CA ASP A 26 16.86 13.70 26.45
C ASP A 26 16.87 14.45 25.10
N ASP A 27 17.93 14.29 24.30
CA ASP A 27 18.09 14.90 22.97
C ASP A 27 17.54 13.97 21.90
N TYR A 28 16.23 14.04 21.66
CA TYR A 28 15.60 13.32 20.57
C TYR A 28 14.43 14.12 20.00
N LYS A 29 14.06 13.81 18.76
CA LYS A 29 12.86 14.35 18.12
C LYS A 29 12.33 13.40 17.05
N VAL A 30 11.07 13.60 16.68
CA VAL A 30 10.46 12.92 15.54
C VAL A 30 10.69 13.81 14.30
N LEU A 31 11.34 13.28 13.27
CA LEU A 31 11.57 13.99 12.01
C LEU A 31 10.38 13.84 11.05
N LYS A 32 9.73 12.69 11.08
CA LYS A 32 8.61 12.37 10.18
C LYS A 32 7.76 11.25 10.79
N TRP A 33 6.44 11.38 10.69
CA TRP A 33 5.50 10.41 11.23
C TRP A 33 4.23 10.40 10.37
N ASP A 34 4.02 9.33 9.61
CA ASP A 34 2.97 9.30 8.59
C ASP A 34 2.57 7.85 8.23
N VAL A 35 1.53 7.73 7.39
CA VAL A 35 1.01 6.47 6.88
C VAL A 35 1.08 6.44 5.36
N ILE A 36 1.83 5.48 4.83
CA ILE A 36 1.91 5.22 3.39
C ILE A 36 0.76 4.29 3.00
N ASN A 37 -0.02 4.68 1.99
CA ASN A 37 -0.99 3.78 1.38
C ASN A 37 -0.35 3.01 0.21
N LEU A 38 0.08 1.76 0.47
CA LEU A 38 0.74 0.86 -0.49
C LEU A 38 -0.17 0.43 -1.65
N CYS A 39 -1.49 0.53 -1.45
CA CYS A 39 -2.46 0.25 -2.50
C CYS A 39 -2.73 1.44 -3.42
N THR A 40 -2.23 2.63 -3.07
CA THR A 40 -2.34 3.76 -3.99
C THR A 40 -1.53 3.38 -5.22
N PRO A 41 -2.16 3.27 -6.41
CA PRO A 41 -1.35 3.21 -7.61
C PRO A 41 -0.48 4.47 -7.58
N ILE A 42 0.86 4.32 -7.73
CA ILE A 42 1.85 5.40 -7.90
C ILE A 42 1.09 6.62 -8.37
N VAL A 43 0.87 7.66 -7.53
CA VAL A 43 -0.11 8.72 -7.84
C VAL A 43 0.13 9.19 -9.27
N ARG A 44 -0.71 8.71 -10.20
CA ARG A 44 -0.39 8.80 -11.61
C ARG A 44 -0.65 10.25 -11.96
N LYS A 45 0.40 10.99 -12.26
CA LYS A 45 0.21 12.35 -12.75
C LYS A 45 -0.53 12.28 -14.07
N CYS A 46 -1.41 13.23 -14.27
CA CYS A 46 -2.09 13.35 -15.54
C CYS A 46 -1.04 13.59 -16.62
N ASN A 47 -0.99 12.70 -17.61
CA ASN A 47 -0.04 12.79 -18.73
C ASN A 47 -0.64 13.52 -19.94
N ASN A 48 -1.69 14.32 -19.73
CA ASN A 48 -2.35 15.12 -20.76
C ASN A 48 -1.99 16.61 -20.59
N GLY A 49 -1.50 17.26 -21.65
CA GLY A 49 -1.24 18.70 -21.70
C GLY A 49 -2.41 19.46 -22.31
N ASP A 50 -2.56 20.75 -21.97
CA ASP A 50 -3.59 21.61 -22.61
C ASP A 50 -3.18 22.05 -24.04
N LEU A 51 -1.90 21.87 -24.44
CA LEU A 51 -1.35 22.14 -25.78
C LEU A 51 -0.17 21.19 -26.09
N VAL A 52 0.02 20.83 -27.36
CA VAL A 52 1.21 20.08 -27.83
C VAL A 52 2.45 20.94 -27.55
N GLY A 53 3.35 20.46 -26.68
CA GLY A 53 4.62 21.12 -26.38
C GLY A 53 4.67 22.02 -25.13
N VAL A 54 3.61 22.08 -24.31
CA VAL A 54 3.64 22.84 -23.03
C VAL A 54 3.31 21.95 -21.84
N GLN A 55 4.23 21.97 -20.87
CA GLN A 55 4.26 21.41 -19.50
C GLN A 55 3.19 20.37 -19.13
N SER A 56 3.66 19.16 -18.82
CA SER A 56 2.86 18.05 -18.28
C SER A 56 2.01 18.49 -17.09
N CYS A 57 0.73 18.11 -17.09
CA CYS A 57 -0.21 18.45 -16.02
C CYS A 57 0.30 17.99 -14.64
N ILE A 58 0.27 18.89 -13.65
CA ILE A 58 0.73 18.61 -12.27
C ILE A 58 -0.30 17.90 -11.40
N ASN A 59 -1.55 17.83 -11.88
CA ASN A 59 -2.67 17.28 -11.11
C ASN A 59 -2.65 15.76 -11.10
N ASP A 60 -3.11 15.19 -10.00
CA ASP A 60 -3.29 13.74 -9.87
C ASP A 60 -4.40 13.25 -10.78
N ALA A 61 -4.15 12.14 -11.46
CA ALA A 61 -5.17 11.46 -12.23
C ALA A 61 -6.25 10.89 -11.31
N LYS A 62 -7.48 10.93 -11.80
CA LYS A 62 -8.65 10.28 -11.19
C LYS A 62 -9.24 9.22 -12.11
N TYR A 63 -8.83 9.23 -13.39
CA TYR A 63 -9.32 8.32 -14.41
C TYR A 63 -8.16 7.81 -15.27
N CYS A 64 -8.33 6.64 -15.88
CA CYS A 64 -7.38 6.08 -16.82
C CYS A 64 -8.06 5.44 -18.03
N LYS A 65 -7.26 5.13 -19.05
CA LYS A 65 -7.67 4.27 -20.17
C LYS A 65 -6.49 3.48 -20.72
N ALA A 66 -6.66 2.18 -20.90
CA ALA A 66 -5.70 1.35 -21.60
C ALA A 66 -5.86 1.48 -23.12
N LYS A 67 -4.75 1.65 -23.82
CA LYS A 67 -4.63 1.61 -25.28
C LYS A 67 -3.72 0.45 -25.65
N LYS A 68 -4.23 -0.45 -26.51
CA LYS A 68 -3.40 -1.47 -27.15
C LYS A 68 -2.72 -0.86 -28.35
N THR A 69 -1.42 -1.07 -28.50
CA THR A 69 -0.66 -0.72 -29.69
C THR A 69 0.03 -1.98 -30.21
N ILE A 70 -0.12 -2.25 -31.50
CA ILE A 70 0.66 -3.26 -32.20
C ILE A 70 2.04 -2.64 -32.44
N GLY A 71 3.11 -3.29 -32.00
CA GLY A 71 4.47 -2.82 -32.24
C GLY A 71 4.73 -2.82 -33.75
N LEU A 72 5.12 -1.66 -34.31
CA LEU A 72 5.72 -1.61 -35.63
C LEU A 72 7.18 -2.03 -35.46
N ASP A 73 7.59 -3.05 -36.23
CA ASP A 73 8.96 -3.56 -36.26
C ASP A 73 9.94 -2.42 -36.49
N VAL A 74 10.94 -2.32 -35.62
CA VAL A 74 12.17 -1.58 -35.92
C VAL A 74 13.02 -2.55 -36.71
N ASP A 75 13.21 -2.28 -38.01
CA ASP A 75 14.10 -3.02 -38.88
C ASP A 75 15.48 -3.16 -38.24
N VAL A 76 15.75 -4.34 -37.67
CA VAL A 76 17.10 -4.78 -37.31
C VAL A 76 17.30 -6.08 -38.06
N ASP A 77 18.05 -6.00 -39.16
CA ASP A 77 18.51 -7.14 -39.94
C ASP A 77 19.29 -8.11 -39.03
N VAL A 78 18.62 -9.17 -38.57
CA VAL A 78 19.25 -10.36 -38.00
C VAL A 78 18.50 -11.59 -38.50
N ASP A 79 19.09 -12.25 -39.48
CA ASP A 79 18.71 -13.60 -39.94
C ASP A 79 18.87 -14.61 -38.79
N VAL A 80 17.78 -15.00 -38.13
CA VAL A 80 17.66 -16.32 -37.48
C VAL A 80 16.21 -16.79 -37.55
N GLU A 81 15.98 -17.85 -38.31
CA GLU A 81 14.72 -18.60 -38.38
C GLU A 81 14.32 -19.12 -36.98
N ASN A 82 13.18 -18.66 -36.46
CA ASN A 82 12.40 -19.37 -35.46
C ASN A 82 10.94 -18.88 -35.48
N GLU A 83 10.07 -19.72 -36.05
CA GLU A 83 8.62 -19.58 -36.00
C GLU A 83 8.12 -19.74 -34.56
N ASN A 84 7.75 -18.62 -33.93
CA ASN A 84 6.75 -18.53 -32.86
C ASN A 84 6.32 -17.06 -32.75
N GLU A 85 5.39 -16.65 -33.61
CA GLU A 85 4.71 -15.36 -33.52
C GLU A 85 3.83 -15.33 -32.26
N ASN A 86 4.39 -14.90 -31.13
CA ASN A 86 3.61 -14.29 -30.06
C ASN A 86 3.89 -12.79 -30.12
N GLU A 87 3.04 -12.08 -30.85
CA GLU A 87 3.02 -10.62 -30.85
C GLU A 87 2.89 -10.12 -29.40
N ASN A 88 3.96 -9.52 -28.87
CA ASN A 88 3.93 -8.92 -27.54
C ASN A 88 3.03 -7.67 -27.57
N GLU A 89 1.74 -7.80 -27.23
CA GLU A 89 0.83 -6.66 -27.08
C GLU A 89 1.38 -5.65 -26.05
N ILE A 90 1.77 -4.45 -26.50
CA ILE A 90 2.15 -3.36 -25.60
C ILE A 90 0.89 -2.58 -25.21
N ILE A 91 0.52 -2.70 -23.93
CA ILE A 91 -0.59 -1.93 -23.33
C ILE A 91 -0.04 -0.63 -22.73
N ASN A 92 -0.36 0.50 -23.37
CA ASN A 92 -0.06 1.84 -22.85
C ASN A 92 -1.28 2.39 -22.09
N ILE A 93 -1.09 2.90 -20.87
CA ILE A 93 -2.17 3.46 -20.06
C ILE A 93 -2.09 5.00 -20.04
N GLU A 94 -3.16 5.65 -20.44
CA GLU A 94 -3.32 7.10 -20.34
C GLU A 94 -4.00 7.49 -19.03
N TYR A 95 -3.59 8.62 -18.46
CA TYR A 95 -4.02 9.06 -17.14
C TYR A 95 -4.57 10.49 -17.18
N TYR A 96 -5.75 10.68 -16.59
CA TYR A 96 -6.55 11.90 -16.69
C TYR A 96 -6.92 12.45 -15.32
N CYS A 97 -6.60 13.72 -15.06
CA CYS A 97 -7.20 14.46 -13.94
C CYS A 97 -8.67 14.79 -14.25
N LYS A 98 -9.45 15.28 -13.26
CA LYS A 98 -10.86 15.64 -13.48
C LYS A 98 -11.06 16.66 -14.61
N LYS A 99 -10.15 17.63 -14.76
CA LYS A 99 -10.21 18.65 -15.83
C LYS A 99 -9.98 18.01 -17.21
N HIS A 100 -8.93 17.21 -17.35
CA HIS A 100 -8.58 16.58 -18.63
C HIS A 100 -9.50 15.44 -19.03
N ALA A 101 -10.06 14.70 -18.07
CA ALA A 101 -11.09 13.70 -18.34
C ALA A 101 -12.32 14.32 -19.02
N LYS A 102 -12.76 15.50 -18.55
CA LYS A 102 -13.88 16.24 -19.14
C LYS A 102 -13.59 16.79 -20.54
N LYS A 103 -12.32 16.99 -20.88
CA LYS A 103 -11.88 17.44 -22.22
C LYS A 103 -11.61 16.28 -23.17
N SER A 104 -11.53 15.05 -22.64
CA SER A 104 -11.27 13.86 -23.44
C SER A 104 -12.47 13.52 -24.33
N LYS A 105 -12.24 12.72 -25.37
CA LYS A 105 -13.32 12.18 -26.23
C LYS A 105 -14.14 11.11 -25.51
N LEU A 106 -13.63 10.58 -24.39
CA LEU A 106 -14.24 9.51 -23.62
C LEU A 106 -15.13 10.07 -22.52
N LYS A 107 -16.21 9.34 -22.20
CA LYS A 107 -17.18 9.71 -21.16
C LYS A 107 -16.69 9.30 -19.78
N ILE A 108 -17.10 10.02 -18.74
CA ILE A 108 -16.83 9.62 -17.35
C ILE A 108 -18.00 8.74 -16.87
N PRO A 109 -17.74 7.50 -16.40
CA PRO A 109 -18.80 6.62 -15.95
C PRO A 109 -19.41 7.13 -14.64
N THR A 110 -20.74 7.07 -14.57
CA THR A 110 -21.53 7.36 -13.38
C THR A 110 -21.63 6.13 -12.48
N SER A 111 -22.06 6.30 -11.23
CA SER A 111 -22.07 5.22 -10.22
C SER A 111 -22.99 4.04 -10.53
N ASP A 112 -23.96 4.22 -11.43
CA ASP A 112 -24.86 3.20 -11.95
C ASP A 112 -24.25 2.38 -13.11
N LEU A 113 -23.12 2.83 -13.67
CA LEU A 113 -22.33 2.10 -14.67
C LEU A 113 -21.19 1.26 -14.05
N ASP A 114 -21.22 1.04 -12.73
CA ASP A 114 -20.26 0.19 -12.02
C ASP A 114 -20.52 -1.29 -12.32
N ILE A 115 -19.67 -1.90 -13.15
CA ILE A 115 -19.85 -3.28 -13.61
C ILE A 115 -19.92 -4.29 -12.46
N LYS A 116 -19.22 -4.05 -11.33
CA LYS A 116 -19.24 -4.96 -10.17
C LYS A 116 -20.61 -4.96 -9.51
N LYS A 117 -21.31 -3.81 -9.51
CA LYS A 117 -22.70 -3.71 -9.06
C LYS A 117 -23.66 -4.31 -10.08
N ILE A 118 -23.49 -3.99 -11.36
CA ILE A 118 -24.34 -4.47 -12.46
C ILE A 118 -24.39 -6.01 -12.51
N ARG A 119 -23.25 -6.69 -12.34
CA ARG A 119 -23.20 -8.16 -12.28
C ARG A 119 -24.11 -8.74 -11.19
N LYS A 120 -24.29 -8.03 -10.08
CA LYS A 120 -25.14 -8.41 -8.94
C LYS A 120 -26.60 -7.95 -9.07
N SER A 121 -26.91 -7.05 -10.01
CA SER A 121 -28.26 -6.48 -10.19
C SER A 121 -29.26 -7.48 -10.79
N LYS A 122 -30.56 -7.18 -10.63
CA LYS A 122 -31.64 -7.94 -11.28
C LYS A 122 -31.69 -7.62 -12.77
N LEU A 123 -32.23 -8.53 -13.57
CA LEU A 123 -32.34 -8.37 -15.02
C LEU A 123 -33.07 -7.09 -15.43
N VAL A 124 -34.12 -6.71 -14.68
CA VAL A 124 -34.90 -5.49 -14.93
C VAL A 124 -34.03 -4.24 -14.80
N ASP A 125 -33.16 -4.18 -13.80
CA ASP A 125 -32.28 -3.04 -13.57
C ASP A 125 -31.20 -2.94 -14.67
N ILE A 126 -30.68 -4.08 -15.12
CA ILE A 126 -29.70 -4.16 -16.20
C ILE A 126 -30.31 -3.69 -17.53
N GLN A 127 -31.55 -4.08 -17.82
CA GLN A 127 -32.27 -3.61 -18.99
C GLN A 127 -32.51 -2.10 -18.94
N ALA A 128 -32.90 -1.57 -17.76
CA ALA A 128 -33.07 -0.13 -17.57
C ALA A 128 -31.78 0.66 -17.83
N ILE A 129 -30.61 0.09 -17.51
CA ILE A 129 -29.29 0.69 -17.83
C ILE A 129 -29.07 0.70 -19.34
N ILE A 130 -29.29 -0.42 -20.03
CA ILE A 130 -29.15 -0.52 -21.50
C ILE A 130 -30.02 0.53 -22.19
N ASP A 131 -31.27 0.66 -21.77
CA ASP A 131 -32.23 1.59 -22.35
C ASP A 131 -31.85 3.05 -22.06
N LYS A 132 -31.46 3.35 -20.80
CA LYS A 132 -31.05 4.69 -20.37
C LYS A 132 -29.85 5.22 -21.14
N TYR A 133 -28.86 4.37 -21.40
CA TYR A 133 -27.63 4.75 -22.09
C TYR A 133 -27.64 4.42 -23.59
N GLN A 134 -28.76 3.91 -24.11
CA GLN A 134 -28.95 3.53 -25.52
C GLN A 134 -27.85 2.60 -26.04
N ILE A 135 -27.48 1.59 -25.23
CA ILE A 135 -26.40 0.66 -25.53
C ILE A 135 -26.83 -0.24 -26.68
N LYS A 136 -26.17 -0.11 -27.83
CA LYS A 136 -26.49 -0.90 -29.03
C LYS A 136 -26.06 -2.36 -28.82
N GLY A 137 -26.92 -3.30 -29.22
CA GLY A 137 -26.58 -4.71 -29.26
C GLY A 137 -25.39 -4.98 -30.18
N VAL A 138 -24.45 -5.81 -29.75
CA VAL A 138 -23.40 -6.32 -30.63
C VAL A 138 -24.08 -7.23 -31.66
N CYS A 139 -24.26 -6.72 -32.88
CA CYS A 139 -24.49 -7.59 -34.02
C CYS A 139 -23.16 -8.26 -34.32
N ILE A 140 -23.07 -9.58 -34.09
CA ILE A 140 -21.95 -10.38 -34.58
C ILE A 140 -21.97 -10.27 -36.12
N PRO A 141 -20.87 -9.85 -36.78
CA PRO A 141 -20.77 -9.91 -38.23
C PRO A 141 -20.97 -11.37 -38.67
N GLY A 142 -22.06 -11.67 -39.38
CA GLY A 142 -22.33 -13.01 -39.90
C GLY A 142 -23.70 -13.62 -39.57
N GLN A 143 -24.59 -12.94 -38.82
CA GLN A 143 -25.99 -13.38 -38.75
C GLN A 143 -26.87 -12.61 -39.75
N PRO A 144 -27.66 -13.29 -40.60
CA PRO A 144 -28.49 -12.64 -41.58
C PRO A 144 -29.60 -11.83 -40.92
N GLN A 145 -29.85 -10.62 -41.44
CA GLN A 145 -31.03 -9.82 -41.10
C GLN A 145 -32.27 -10.52 -41.65
N SER A 146 -33.06 -11.17 -40.81
CA SER A 146 -34.43 -11.52 -41.16
C SER A 146 -35.33 -10.30 -40.95
N GLN A 147 -35.62 -9.62 -42.06
CA GLN A 147 -36.79 -8.76 -42.13
C GLN A 147 -38.05 -9.61 -41.98
N SER A 148 -38.95 -9.16 -41.10
CA SER A 148 -40.36 -9.55 -40.97
C SER A 148 -40.68 -11.06 -40.81
N GLN A 149 -40.97 -11.47 -39.58
CA GLN A 149 -42.25 -12.09 -39.14
C GLN A 149 -42.02 -12.82 -37.81
N SER A 150 -42.91 -12.54 -36.86
CA SER A 150 -43.16 -13.26 -35.60
C SER A 150 -42.27 -14.46 -35.28
N GLN A 151 -41.12 -14.19 -34.64
CA GLN A 151 -40.40 -15.18 -33.84
C GLN A 151 -40.47 -14.79 -32.36
N PRO A 152 -40.53 -15.76 -31.44
CA PRO A 152 -40.49 -15.47 -30.01
C PRO A 152 -39.18 -14.72 -29.71
N ARG A 153 -39.26 -13.55 -29.04
CA ARG A 153 -38.08 -12.79 -28.60
C ARG A 153 -37.08 -13.76 -28.02
N GLN A 154 -35.97 -14.01 -28.70
CA GLN A 154 -34.85 -14.72 -28.09
C GLN A 154 -34.46 -13.91 -26.86
N LYS A 155 -34.74 -14.48 -25.68
CA LYS A 155 -34.53 -13.83 -24.41
C LYS A 155 -33.02 -13.65 -24.24
N ILE A 156 -32.53 -12.43 -24.44
CA ILE A 156 -31.11 -12.10 -24.26
C ILE A 156 -30.73 -12.51 -22.84
N SER A 157 -29.68 -13.30 -22.70
CA SER A 157 -29.22 -13.75 -21.38
C SER A 157 -28.65 -12.59 -20.58
N LYS A 158 -28.71 -12.69 -19.26
CA LYS A 158 -28.13 -11.68 -18.35
C LYS A 158 -26.66 -11.44 -18.66
N ASP A 159 -25.91 -12.50 -18.98
CA ASP A 159 -24.48 -12.40 -19.30
C ASP A 159 -24.24 -11.60 -20.58
N LYS A 160 -25.02 -11.85 -21.65
CA LYS A 160 -24.94 -11.05 -22.88
C LYS A 160 -25.23 -9.57 -22.66
N MET A 161 -26.19 -9.25 -21.80
CA MET A 161 -26.47 -7.85 -21.43
C MET A 161 -25.30 -7.21 -20.69
N ILE A 162 -24.64 -7.96 -19.80
CA ILE A 162 -23.44 -7.51 -19.08
C ILE A 162 -22.29 -7.30 -20.06
N ASP A 163 -22.09 -8.21 -21.02
CA ASP A 163 -21.03 -8.10 -22.02
C ASP A 163 -21.24 -6.90 -22.94
N MET A 164 -22.49 -6.60 -23.32
CA MET A 164 -22.84 -5.38 -24.07
C MET A 164 -22.47 -4.11 -23.29
N ILE A 165 -22.80 -4.07 -21.99
CA ILE A 165 -22.44 -2.94 -21.13
C ILE A 165 -20.92 -2.83 -21.00
N GLN A 166 -20.23 -3.94 -20.77
CA GLN A 166 -18.77 -3.97 -20.67
C GLN A 166 -18.11 -3.45 -21.94
N PHE A 167 -18.56 -3.92 -23.12
CA PHE A 167 -18.07 -3.47 -24.41
C PHE A 167 -18.26 -1.96 -24.62
N GLU A 168 -19.43 -1.41 -24.25
CA GLU A 168 -19.68 0.03 -24.33
C GLU A 168 -18.76 0.83 -23.40
N LEU A 169 -18.54 0.36 -22.17
CA LEU A 169 -17.62 0.98 -21.21
C LEU A 169 -16.18 0.96 -21.74
N ASP A 170 -15.75 -0.17 -22.29
CA ASP A 170 -14.40 -0.37 -22.81
C ASP A 170 -14.09 0.54 -24.01
N ASN A 171 -15.08 0.86 -24.84
CA ASN A 171 -14.86 1.70 -26.02
C ASN A 171 -15.11 3.19 -25.80
N ASN A 172 -16.07 3.55 -24.94
CA ASN A 172 -16.59 4.93 -24.89
C ASN A 172 -16.38 5.63 -23.55
N TYR A 173 -15.95 4.93 -22.50
CA TYR A 173 -15.81 5.48 -21.15
C TYR A 173 -14.37 5.42 -20.64
N LEU A 174 -14.02 6.35 -19.74
CA LEU A 174 -12.81 6.29 -18.93
C LEU A 174 -13.03 5.35 -17.74
N ASP A 175 -11.97 4.74 -17.25
CA ASP A 175 -12.01 3.93 -16.04
C ASP A 175 -11.73 4.80 -14.83
N ASN A 176 -12.48 4.60 -13.74
CA ASN A 176 -12.12 5.23 -12.47
C ASN A 176 -10.82 4.61 -11.97
N ILE A 177 -9.89 5.45 -11.51
CA ILE A 177 -8.77 4.94 -10.71
C ILE A 177 -9.37 4.59 -9.35
N GLU A 178 -9.81 3.35 -9.20
CA GLU A 178 -10.29 2.84 -7.93
C GLU A 178 -9.17 2.91 -6.88
N ASN A 179 -9.55 3.16 -5.62
CA ASN A 179 -8.68 2.80 -4.50
C ASN A 179 -8.60 1.28 -4.46
N VAL A 180 -7.58 0.71 -5.11
CA VAL A 180 -7.38 -0.73 -5.17
C VAL A 180 -7.35 -1.28 -3.75
N ARG A 181 -8.07 -2.38 -3.50
CA ARG A 181 -7.98 -3.05 -2.19
C ARG A 181 -6.67 -3.84 -2.15
N ALA A 182 -6.07 -3.97 -0.98
CA ALA A 182 -4.83 -4.72 -0.84
C ALA A 182 -4.96 -6.20 -1.24
N THR A 183 -6.15 -6.77 -1.09
CA THR A 183 -6.49 -8.14 -1.51
C THR A 183 -6.46 -8.32 -3.03
N ASP A 184 -6.72 -7.24 -3.76
CA ASP A 184 -6.94 -7.24 -5.20
C ASP A 184 -5.65 -6.84 -5.96
N MET A 185 -4.59 -6.52 -5.23
CA MET A 185 -3.26 -6.20 -5.76
C MET A 185 -2.32 -7.39 -5.56
N ASP A 186 -1.50 -7.72 -6.53
CA ASP A 186 -0.47 -8.74 -6.37
C ASP A 186 0.68 -8.24 -5.48
N LEU A 187 1.44 -9.16 -4.88
CA LEU A 187 2.53 -8.82 -3.96
C LEU A 187 3.70 -8.10 -4.66
N VAL A 188 3.92 -8.34 -5.96
CA VAL A 188 4.99 -7.68 -6.72
C VAL A 188 4.64 -6.21 -6.91
N THR A 189 3.40 -5.88 -7.26
CA THR A 189 2.93 -4.50 -7.37
C THR A 189 2.99 -3.79 -6.02
N LEU A 190 2.56 -4.43 -4.92
CA LEU A 190 2.72 -3.86 -3.57
C LEU A 190 4.19 -3.59 -3.24
N GLY A 191 5.09 -4.53 -3.54
CA GLY A 191 6.53 -4.37 -3.34
C GLY A 191 7.12 -3.20 -4.14
N LYS A 192 6.73 -3.04 -5.41
CA LYS A 192 7.14 -1.91 -6.26
C LYS A 192 6.65 -0.56 -5.70
N ASN A 193 5.38 -0.49 -5.28
CA ASN A 193 4.83 0.73 -4.68
C ASN A 193 5.57 1.07 -3.37
N MET A 194 5.81 0.06 -2.54
CA MET A 194 6.54 0.23 -1.28
C MET A 194 7.94 0.77 -1.50
N MET A 195 8.69 0.20 -2.46
CA MET A 195 10.03 0.69 -2.81
C MET A 195 10.02 2.18 -3.16
N ILE A 196 9.09 2.61 -4.02
CA ILE A 196 8.96 4.02 -4.45
C ILE A 196 8.66 4.95 -3.26
N GLU A 197 7.77 4.53 -2.35
CA GLU A 197 7.42 5.36 -1.19
C GLU A 197 8.53 5.38 -0.14
N LEU A 198 9.27 4.28 0.04
CA LEU A 198 10.44 4.22 0.92
C LEU A 198 11.61 5.06 0.37
N ASP A 199 11.82 5.09 -0.95
CA ASP A 199 12.83 5.96 -1.55
C ASP A 199 12.58 7.44 -1.20
N LYS A 200 11.31 7.89 -1.15
CA LYS A 200 10.96 9.26 -0.71
C LYS A 200 11.26 9.55 0.76
N ILE A 201 11.42 8.51 1.59
CA ILE A 201 11.79 8.67 3.00
C ILE A 201 13.32 8.77 3.12
N VAL A 202 14.04 7.94 2.37
CA VAL A 202 15.50 7.79 2.50
C VAL A 202 16.27 8.79 1.61
N ILE A 203 15.69 9.23 0.49
CA ILE A 203 16.28 10.16 -0.47
C ILE A 203 15.36 11.38 -0.62
N PRO A 204 15.78 12.58 -0.17
CA PRO A 204 15.00 13.80 -0.39
C PRO A 204 14.83 14.10 -1.89
N TYR A 205 13.65 14.62 -2.24
CA TYR A 205 13.16 14.85 -3.62
C TYR A 205 14.09 15.64 -4.57
N ASN A 206 15.04 16.42 -4.04
CA ASN A 206 15.92 17.28 -4.83
C ASN A 206 17.16 16.57 -5.39
N GLU A 207 17.42 15.32 -4.98
CA GLU A 207 18.60 14.55 -5.39
C GLU A 207 18.21 13.20 -5.99
N HIS A 208 17.00 13.10 -6.56
CA HIS A 208 16.57 11.88 -7.21
C HIS A 208 17.42 11.64 -8.47
N PRO A 209 18.26 10.60 -8.52
CA PRO A 209 18.87 10.18 -9.77
C PRO A 209 17.73 9.69 -10.65
N SER A 210 17.75 10.10 -11.91
CA SER A 210 16.75 9.68 -12.89
C SER A 210 16.68 8.15 -12.94
N ILE A 211 15.45 7.65 -12.82
CA ILE A 211 14.98 6.28 -13.04
C ILE A 211 16.04 5.31 -13.59
N MET A 212 16.48 4.38 -12.76
CA MET A 212 16.60 2.94 -13.07
C MET A 212 16.85 2.21 -11.76
N GLY A 213 15.97 1.26 -11.45
CA GLY A 213 16.08 0.42 -10.25
C GLY A 213 17.34 -0.42 -10.28
N GLY A 214 18.00 -0.50 -9.13
CA GLY A 214 19.14 -1.39 -8.90
C GLY A 214 20.49 -0.76 -9.15
N LEU A 215 21.35 -0.82 -8.13
CA LEU A 215 22.80 -0.76 -8.26
C LEU A 215 23.39 0.54 -8.84
N ALA A 216 22.84 1.71 -8.48
CA ALA A 216 23.67 2.90 -8.49
C ALA A 216 24.60 2.82 -7.27
N ASN A 217 25.90 2.67 -7.50
CA ASN A 217 26.94 2.79 -6.48
C ASN A 217 26.89 4.20 -5.89
N THR A 218 26.05 4.39 -4.88
CA THR A 218 25.96 5.63 -4.11
C THR A 218 27.03 5.62 -3.03
N SER A 219 28.30 5.54 -3.42
CA SER A 219 29.44 5.66 -2.50
C SER A 219 29.67 7.11 -2.04
N SER A 220 28.68 7.99 -2.25
CA SER A 220 28.72 9.41 -1.90
C SER A 220 27.31 9.98 -1.66
N LEU A 221 26.38 9.18 -1.13
CA LEU A 221 25.18 9.74 -0.51
C LEU A 221 25.62 10.34 0.83
N ASP A 222 25.43 11.64 1.02
CA ASP A 222 25.72 12.35 2.25
C ASP A 222 25.22 11.55 3.47
N ASP A 223 26.13 11.27 4.41
CA ASP A 223 25.85 10.61 5.71
C ASP A 223 24.65 11.22 6.43
N LYS A 224 24.31 12.46 6.09
CA LYS A 224 23.15 13.21 6.58
C LYS A 224 21.82 12.50 6.36
N TYR A 225 21.63 11.62 5.38
CA TYR A 225 20.33 10.99 5.10
C TYR A 225 20.22 9.51 5.44
N ASN A 226 21.32 8.91 5.89
CA ASN A 226 21.35 7.48 6.21
C ASN A 226 20.42 7.15 7.37
N ILE A 227 19.78 5.99 7.27
CA ILE A 227 19.00 5.38 8.34
C ILE A 227 19.91 4.34 9.01
N ASP A 228 20.26 4.58 10.27
CA ASP A 228 21.18 3.73 11.03
C ASP A 228 20.49 2.46 11.54
N ILE A 229 19.23 2.61 11.96
CA ILE A 229 18.44 1.57 12.60
C ILE A 229 17.05 1.53 11.97
N VAL A 230 16.62 0.35 11.54
CA VAL A 230 15.25 0.08 11.11
C VAL A 230 14.61 -0.94 12.03
N ILE A 231 13.45 -0.58 12.57
CA ILE A 231 12.65 -1.43 13.44
C ILE A 231 11.39 -1.81 12.67
N ILE A 232 11.10 -3.10 12.59
CA ILE A 232 9.97 -3.62 11.82
C ILE A 232 9.11 -4.48 12.74
N GLU A 233 7.80 -4.22 12.75
CA GLU A 233 6.86 -5.08 13.45
C GLU A 233 6.95 -6.52 12.93
N ASN A 234 7.04 -7.48 13.85
CA ASN A 234 7.09 -8.90 13.53
C ASN A 234 5.68 -9.48 13.32
N GLN A 235 5.33 -9.75 12.08
CA GLN A 235 4.06 -10.36 11.67
C GLN A 235 4.07 -11.89 11.89
N ILE A 236 2.95 -12.45 12.37
CA ILE A 236 2.79 -13.89 12.65
C ILE A 236 2.28 -14.61 11.39
N SER A 237 3.09 -15.54 10.86
CA SER A 237 2.92 -16.18 9.54
C SER A 237 1.63 -16.97 9.37
N THR A 238 1.13 -17.62 10.42
CA THR A 238 -0.10 -18.42 10.37
C THR A 238 -1.37 -17.59 10.17
N ILE A 239 -1.31 -16.28 10.45
CA ILE A 239 -2.47 -15.38 10.42
C ILE A 239 -2.38 -14.39 9.25
N ALA A 240 -1.17 -14.00 8.82
CA ALA A 240 -0.98 -12.93 7.85
C ALA A 240 0.21 -13.15 6.89
N SER A 241 0.20 -14.22 6.10
CA SER A 241 1.28 -14.58 5.15
C SER A 241 1.70 -13.44 4.21
N ARG A 242 0.73 -12.63 3.75
CA ARG A 242 1.01 -11.46 2.90
C ARG A 242 1.70 -10.31 3.66
N MET A 243 1.28 -10.01 4.90
CA MET A 243 1.93 -8.99 5.74
C MET A 243 3.34 -9.45 6.14
N LYS A 244 3.51 -10.77 6.38
CA LYS A 244 4.83 -11.37 6.59
C LYS A 244 5.75 -11.21 5.38
N THR A 245 5.20 -11.31 4.18
CA THR A 245 5.95 -11.06 2.95
C THR A 245 6.35 -9.59 2.84
N LEU A 246 5.45 -8.65 3.14
CA LEU A 246 5.77 -7.22 3.17
C LEU A 246 6.84 -6.88 4.22
N GLN A 247 6.76 -7.46 5.43
CA GLN A 247 7.82 -7.38 6.44
C GLN A 247 9.19 -7.78 5.85
N GLY A 248 9.25 -8.91 5.14
CA GLY A 248 10.46 -9.37 4.46
C GLY A 248 10.94 -8.42 3.36
N MET A 249 10.02 -7.86 2.57
CA MET A 249 10.35 -6.88 1.53
C MET A 249 10.90 -5.57 2.12
N ILE A 250 10.37 -5.09 3.25
CA ILE A 250 10.89 -3.90 3.95
C ILE A 250 12.32 -4.17 4.42
N ALA A 251 12.55 -5.31 5.08
CA ALA A 251 13.89 -5.70 5.52
C ALA A 251 14.86 -5.80 4.34
N GLN A 252 14.46 -6.47 3.25
CA GLN A 252 15.28 -6.58 2.03
C GLN A 252 15.61 -5.21 1.42
N TYR A 253 14.67 -4.28 1.40
CA TYR A 253 14.91 -2.92 0.91
C TYR A 253 16.02 -2.22 1.72
N PHE A 254 15.97 -2.28 3.05
CA PHE A 254 16.97 -1.62 3.90
C PHE A 254 18.32 -2.36 3.92
N ILE A 255 18.35 -3.69 3.72
CA ILE A 255 19.59 -4.42 3.43
C ILE A 255 20.26 -3.86 2.17
N MET A 256 19.49 -3.63 1.10
CA MET A 256 20.01 -3.06 -0.15
C MET A 256 20.41 -1.59 -0.03
N LYS A 257 19.92 -0.86 0.98
CA LYS A 257 20.35 0.50 1.32
C LYS A 257 21.50 0.52 2.33
N HIS A 258 22.10 -0.63 2.64
CA HIS A 258 23.21 -0.78 3.58
C HIS A 258 22.90 -0.24 4.99
N THR A 259 21.63 -0.31 5.43
CA THR A 259 21.25 0.03 6.80
C THR A 259 22.00 -0.88 7.77
N PRO A 260 22.78 -0.32 8.72
CA PRO A 260 23.61 -1.10 9.63
C PRO A 260 22.83 -2.07 10.52
N HIS A 261 21.69 -1.64 11.06
CA HIS A 261 20.90 -2.45 12.00
C HIS A 261 19.43 -2.56 11.58
N ILE A 262 18.93 -3.79 11.49
CA ILE A 262 17.52 -4.07 11.20
C ILE A 262 17.01 -5.05 12.28
N GLU A 263 15.96 -4.66 13.01
CA GLU A 263 15.42 -5.46 14.11
C GLU A 263 13.92 -5.70 13.97
N PHE A 264 13.49 -6.94 14.21
CA PHE A 264 12.08 -7.29 14.24
C PHE A 264 11.55 -7.27 15.67
N ILE A 265 10.52 -6.48 15.94
CA ILE A 265 9.95 -6.34 17.28
C ILE A 265 8.55 -6.95 17.34
N SER A 266 8.27 -7.69 18.41
CA SER A 266 6.92 -8.18 18.66
C SER A 266 5.94 -7.02 18.88
N ALA A 267 4.82 -7.04 18.17
CA ALA A 267 3.70 -6.10 18.38
C ALA A 267 3.22 -6.05 19.84
N ALA A 268 3.49 -7.10 20.62
CA ALA A 268 3.14 -7.16 22.03
C ALA A 268 3.90 -6.12 22.88
N ASN A 269 5.09 -5.70 22.46
CA ASN A 269 6.05 -4.95 23.28
C ASN A 269 5.72 -3.47 23.43
N LYS A 270 5.09 -2.84 22.44
CA LYS A 270 4.83 -1.38 22.37
C LYS A 270 4.12 -0.78 23.59
N LEU A 271 3.35 -1.57 24.33
CA LEU A 271 2.63 -1.16 25.54
C LEU A 271 3.27 -1.63 26.85
N LYS A 272 4.32 -2.45 26.81
CA LYS A 272 4.89 -3.09 28.01
C LYS A 272 5.42 -2.09 29.04
N MET A 273 5.84 -0.90 28.60
CA MET A 273 6.36 0.14 29.47
C MET A 273 5.27 0.97 30.16
N PHE A 274 4.03 0.93 29.65
CA PHE A 274 2.96 1.83 30.06
C PHE A 274 1.83 1.10 30.80
N MET A 275 1.78 -0.22 30.68
CA MET A 275 0.69 -1.03 31.23
C MET A 275 1.15 -1.92 32.38
N THR A 276 0.34 -1.97 33.43
CA THR A 276 0.42 -3.00 34.47
C THR A 276 -0.05 -4.35 33.90
N LYS A 277 0.38 -5.48 34.49
CA LYS A 277 0.29 -6.87 33.95
C LYS A 277 -1.13 -7.45 33.68
N LYS A 278 -2.13 -6.62 33.41
CA LYS A 278 -3.50 -7.05 33.09
C LYS A 278 -3.58 -7.68 31.70
N LYS A 279 -4.27 -8.82 31.59
CA LYS A 279 -4.63 -9.38 30.28
C LYS A 279 -5.63 -8.45 29.60
N THR A 280 -5.29 -7.98 28.41
CA THR A 280 -6.15 -7.11 27.59
C THR A 280 -6.48 -7.76 26.26
N THR A 281 -7.68 -7.51 25.76
CA THR A 281 -8.13 -7.91 24.42
C THR A 281 -7.43 -7.07 23.34
N TYR A 282 -7.51 -7.53 22.09
CA TYR A 282 -6.94 -6.81 20.95
C TYR A 282 -7.54 -5.41 20.74
N THR A 283 -8.86 -5.27 20.91
CA THR A 283 -9.56 -3.98 20.76
C THR A 283 -9.14 -2.99 21.83
N GLU A 284 -9.03 -3.43 23.08
CA GLU A 284 -8.55 -2.59 24.19
C GLU A 284 -7.13 -2.09 23.93
N ARG A 285 -6.23 -2.98 23.46
CA ARG A 285 -4.85 -2.59 23.12
C ARG A 285 -4.77 -1.49 22.05
N LYS A 286 -5.67 -1.50 21.07
CA LYS A 286 -5.70 -0.45 20.04
C LYS A 286 -6.10 0.90 20.61
N ILE A 287 -7.11 0.92 21.48
CA ILE A 287 -7.57 2.13 22.14
C ILE A 287 -6.45 2.67 23.04
N GLU A 288 -5.86 1.78 23.84
CA GLU A 288 -4.78 2.11 24.77
C GLU A 288 -3.55 2.70 24.06
N SER A 289 -3.14 2.12 22.94
CA SER A 289 -1.99 2.62 22.17
C SER A 289 -2.21 4.07 21.73
N VAL A 290 -3.44 4.41 21.34
CA VAL A 290 -3.80 5.80 20.99
C VAL A 290 -3.79 6.71 22.22
N GLU A 291 -4.32 6.26 23.36
CA GLU A 291 -4.39 7.05 24.60
C GLU A 291 -2.98 7.35 25.14
N VAL A 292 -2.16 6.32 25.32
CA VAL A 292 -0.76 6.45 25.78
C VAL A 292 0.03 7.36 24.83
N THR A 293 -0.13 7.19 23.52
CA THR A 293 0.55 8.06 22.55
C THR A 293 0.14 9.51 22.73
N LYS A 294 -1.16 9.80 22.92
CA LYS A 294 -1.61 11.18 23.16
C LYS A 294 -1.01 11.77 24.42
N GLU A 295 -0.95 11.01 25.50
CA GLU A 295 -0.36 11.46 26.75
C GLU A 295 1.12 11.80 26.58
N LEU A 296 1.89 10.94 25.90
CA LEU A 296 3.31 11.21 25.59
C LEU A 296 3.48 12.48 24.76
N LEU A 297 2.62 12.73 23.77
CA LEU A 297 2.66 13.94 22.94
C LEU A 297 2.37 15.22 23.75
N GLU A 298 1.52 15.15 24.76
CA GLU A 298 1.19 16.30 25.61
C GLU A 298 2.26 16.56 26.68
N THR A 299 2.83 15.49 27.24
CA THR A 299 3.75 15.55 28.40
C THR A 299 5.21 15.79 28.00
N LEU A 300 5.67 15.26 26.87
CA LEU A 300 7.09 15.31 26.49
C LEU A 300 7.40 16.57 25.66
N PRO A 301 8.27 17.48 26.14
CA PRO A 301 8.61 18.70 25.41
C PRO A 301 9.20 18.45 24.01
N GLN A 302 9.90 17.32 23.83
CA GLN A 302 10.49 16.88 22.56
C GLN A 302 9.44 16.65 21.46
N LEU A 303 8.16 16.48 21.83
CA LEU A 303 7.07 16.11 20.93
C LEU A 303 6.03 17.23 20.75
N ASN A 304 6.29 18.43 21.27
CA ASN A 304 5.36 19.56 21.25
C ASN A 304 4.78 19.88 19.86
N GLU A 305 5.58 19.72 18.80
CA GLU A 305 5.14 19.97 17.41
C GLU A 305 4.06 18.99 16.91
N TYR A 306 3.95 17.82 17.55
CA TYR A 306 3.01 16.76 17.23
C TYR A 306 1.76 16.76 18.13
N ARG A 307 1.58 17.74 19.02
CA ARG A 307 0.35 17.89 19.82
C ARG A 307 -0.88 18.00 18.93
N GLY A 308 -1.91 17.21 19.23
CA GLY A 308 -3.13 17.10 18.42
C GLY A 308 -2.93 16.53 17.00
N TYR A 309 -1.73 16.07 16.62
CA TYR A 309 -1.47 15.47 15.30
C TYR A 309 -2.28 14.19 15.08
N LEU A 310 -2.36 13.35 16.11
CA LEU A 310 -3.06 12.06 16.03
C LEU A 310 -4.56 12.25 15.76
N ASP A 311 -5.17 13.32 16.27
CA ASP A 311 -6.61 13.57 16.09
C ASP A 311 -7.01 14.00 14.67
N LYS A 312 -6.06 14.53 13.90
CA LYS A 312 -6.25 14.90 12.49
C LYS A 312 -6.19 13.70 11.55
N ASN A 313 -5.71 12.54 12.04
CA ASN A 313 -5.47 11.35 11.24
C ASN A 313 -6.57 10.29 11.43
N LYS A 314 -6.97 9.63 10.34
CA LYS A 314 -7.94 8.53 10.37
C LYS A 314 -7.35 7.21 10.87
N LYS A 315 -6.02 7.10 10.85
CA LYS A 315 -5.23 5.89 11.14
C LYS A 315 -4.44 6.06 12.44
N LYS A 316 -5.18 6.37 13.51
CA LYS A 316 -4.61 6.71 14.82
C LYS A 316 -3.90 5.51 15.44
N ASP A 317 -4.48 4.33 15.30
CA ASP A 317 -3.92 3.08 15.82
C ASP A 317 -2.63 2.69 15.10
N ASP A 318 -2.60 2.71 13.77
CA ASP A 318 -1.38 2.38 13.00
C ASP A 318 -0.22 3.38 13.32
N LEU A 319 -0.54 4.68 13.45
CA LEU A 319 0.43 5.72 13.84
C LEU A 319 0.94 5.56 15.26
N ALA A 320 0.05 5.31 16.22
CA ALA A 320 0.41 5.06 17.61
C ALA A 320 1.32 3.83 17.73
N ASP A 321 0.99 2.76 16.99
CA ASP A 321 1.72 1.51 17.05
C ASP A 321 3.17 1.64 16.58
N CYS A 322 3.41 2.32 15.43
CA CYS A 322 4.78 2.52 14.95
C CYS A 322 5.58 3.48 15.84
N PHE A 323 4.93 4.50 16.43
CA PHE A 323 5.56 5.42 17.37
C PHE A 323 5.96 4.73 18.67
N LEU A 324 5.01 4.05 19.35
CA LEU A 324 5.26 3.36 20.61
C LEU A 324 6.26 2.21 20.46
N GLN A 325 6.26 1.52 19.31
CA GLN A 325 7.30 0.53 19.00
C GLN A 325 8.70 1.16 19.00
N GLY A 326 8.86 2.35 18.39
CA GLY A 326 10.11 3.09 18.39
C GLY A 326 10.53 3.54 19.78
N VAL A 327 9.60 4.14 20.54
CA VAL A 327 9.83 4.55 21.94
C VAL A 327 10.25 3.37 22.82
N TYR A 328 9.56 2.23 22.68
CA TYR A 328 9.90 1.01 23.41
C TYR A 328 11.34 0.57 23.12
N TYR A 329 11.69 0.46 21.84
CA TYR A 329 13.03 0.05 21.44
C TYR A 329 14.11 1.01 21.96
N LEU A 330 13.93 2.30 21.71
CA LEU A 330 14.89 3.33 22.08
C LEU A 330 15.12 3.37 23.59
N THR A 331 14.05 3.20 24.38
CA THR A 331 14.18 3.15 25.84
C THR A 331 14.85 1.86 26.30
N LEU A 332 14.49 0.71 25.73
CA LEU A 332 15.13 -0.58 26.03
C LEU A 332 16.64 -0.56 25.75
N LYS A 333 17.07 0.17 24.72
CA LYS A 333 18.50 0.35 24.36
C LYS A 333 19.17 1.51 25.10
N ASN A 334 18.49 2.14 26.06
CA ASN A 334 18.97 3.33 26.79
C ASN A 334 19.39 4.49 25.87
N MET A 335 18.76 4.61 24.70
CA MET A 335 19.03 5.70 23.74
C MET A 335 18.19 6.93 24.06
N ILE A 336 17.02 6.75 24.68
CA ILE A 336 16.18 7.85 25.17
C ILE A 336 15.71 7.56 26.59
N THR A 337 15.32 8.61 27.31
CA THR A 337 14.63 8.49 28.61
C THR A 337 13.21 9.01 28.49
N ILE A 338 12.25 8.18 28.87
CA ILE A 338 10.84 8.57 29.02
C ILE A 338 10.54 8.63 30.51
N LYS A 339 10.31 9.83 31.04
CA LYS A 339 9.83 10.02 32.41
C LYS A 339 8.31 9.88 32.41
N TYR A 340 7.85 8.64 32.42
CA TYR A 340 6.43 8.30 32.52
C TYR A 340 6.12 7.92 33.97
N GLU A 341 5.38 8.77 34.66
CA GLU A 341 4.82 8.43 35.98
C GLU A 341 3.57 7.57 35.72
N ALA A 342 3.77 6.28 35.49
CA ALA A 342 2.67 5.33 35.64
C ALA A 342 2.24 5.42 37.11
N ASP A 343 0.97 5.73 37.38
CA ASP A 343 0.41 5.80 38.73
C ASP A 343 1.04 4.75 39.63
N ALA A 344 1.85 5.24 40.57
CA ALA A 344 2.69 4.41 41.41
C ALA A 344 1.81 3.51 42.28
N ASN A 345 1.69 2.24 41.89
CA ASN A 345 1.44 1.17 42.84
C ASN A 345 2.16 -0.12 42.44
N THR A 346 3.16 -0.42 43.27
CA THR A 346 3.86 -1.68 43.52
C THR A 346 4.97 -2.16 42.56
N ASP A 347 6.17 -1.82 43.01
CA ASP A 347 7.22 -2.72 43.51
C ASP A 347 8.15 -3.47 42.55
N ALA A 348 9.42 -3.27 42.88
CA ALA A 348 10.63 -3.94 42.46
C ALA A 348 10.47 -5.44 42.17
N ASN A 349 11.00 -5.88 41.03
CA ASN A 349 12.08 -6.86 41.09
C ASN A 349 12.90 -6.88 39.79
N THR A 350 14.20 -6.72 39.98
CA THR A 350 15.24 -7.37 39.19
C THR A 350 14.89 -8.84 38.99
N ASP A 351 14.92 -9.33 37.76
CA ASP A 351 15.59 -10.61 37.45
C ASP A 351 15.73 -10.78 35.94
N ALA A 352 16.99 -10.83 35.53
CA ALA A 352 17.43 -11.34 34.25
C ALA A 352 17.65 -12.86 34.40
N ASN A 353 16.95 -13.67 33.62
CA ASN A 353 17.39 -14.91 32.95
C ASN A 353 16.27 -15.93 32.75
N ALA A 354 16.44 -16.70 31.67
CA ALA A 354 15.74 -17.94 31.30
C ALA A 354 14.29 -17.71 30.82
N ASP A 355 13.82 -18.20 29.66
CA ASP A 355 14.06 -19.51 29.08
C ASP A 355 14.16 -19.46 27.55
N ALA A 356 15.19 -20.15 27.05
CA ALA A 356 15.20 -20.72 25.72
C ALA A 356 14.71 -22.17 25.84
N ASN A 357 13.84 -22.55 24.91
CA ASN A 357 13.77 -23.88 24.31
C ASN A 357 13.38 -25.07 25.20
N THR A 358 12.14 -25.55 25.06
CA THR A 358 11.78 -26.99 24.96
C THR A 358 10.29 -27.10 24.66
N ASP A 359 9.94 -27.61 23.49
CA ASP A 359 8.82 -28.56 23.33
C ASP A 359 8.80 -29.10 21.89
N ALA A 360 9.52 -30.20 21.69
CA ALA A 360 9.38 -31.09 20.55
C ALA A 360 9.87 -32.48 20.93
N ASN A 361 9.00 -33.30 21.52
CA ASN A 361 8.89 -34.74 21.26
C ASN A 361 7.88 -35.39 22.20
N ALA A 362 6.81 -35.97 21.63
CA ALA A 362 6.25 -37.25 22.06
C ALA A 362 5.09 -37.61 21.13
N GLN A 363 5.29 -38.61 20.26
CA GLN A 363 4.32 -39.68 20.01
C GLN A 363 4.91 -40.71 19.04
N ALA A 364 5.39 -41.81 19.59
CA ALA A 364 5.43 -43.10 18.94
C ALA A 364 5.22 -44.19 20.00
N ASP A 365 4.28 -45.08 19.68
CA ASP A 365 4.16 -46.48 20.05
C ASP A 365 3.86 -46.90 21.50
N THR A 366 2.60 -47.32 21.68
CA THR A 366 2.29 -48.62 22.29
C THR A 366 0.97 -49.16 21.73
N LEU A 367 1.04 -50.18 20.87
CA LEU A 367 -0.01 -51.19 20.71
C LEU A 367 0.69 -52.55 20.60
N THR A 368 0.55 -53.33 21.65
CA THR A 368 0.85 -54.77 21.74
C THR A 368 -0.46 -55.54 21.55
N GLU A 369 -0.31 -56.68 20.87
CA GLU A 369 -1.26 -57.76 20.53
C GLU A 369 -2.02 -57.65 19.21
#